data_AF-A0A854NIY0-F1
#
_entry.id   AF-A0A854NIY0-F1
#
_cell.length_a   1.000
_cell.length_b   1.000
_cell.length_c   1.000
_cell.angle_alpha   90.00
_cell.angle_beta   90.00
_cell.angle_gamma   90.00
#
_symmetry.space_group_name_H-M   'P 1'
#
loop_
_entity.id
_entity.type
_entity.pdbx_description
1 polymer ?
#
loop_
_entity_poly.entity_id
_entity_poly.type
_entity_poly.pdbx_seq_one_letter_code
_entity_poly.pdbx_strand_id
1 'polypeptide(L)'
;MGSGLIRKEKAVSDMTDMLEDEMIDPVTGEIIDQKDLAERLLAQAKEQGVSLVGPGGLLNQLTKNVLETALNAELTEYLGHEHGETPLGSNMRNGPRTKTVLTVESGRFRSRSRGTVTGRSSR
;
A
#
# COMPACT_ATOMS: atom_id res chain seq x y z
N MET A 1 -42.27 33.61 3.95
CA MET A 1 -41.95 32.46 4.81
C MET A 1 -42.12 31.18 4.00
N GLY A 2 -41.10 30.31 3.98
CA GLY A 2 -41.07 29.01 3.26
C GLY A 2 -40.72 29.18 1.76
N SER A 3 -39.78 28.47 1.14
CA SER A 3 -39.01 27.25 1.46
C SER A 3 -37.75 27.25 0.55
N GLY A 4 -36.52 27.06 1.05
CA GLY A 4 -35.86 25.74 1.08
C GLY A 4 -35.58 25.20 -0.34
N LEU A 5 -34.48 25.54 -1.00
CA LEU A 5 -33.16 24.88 -0.90
C LEU A 5 -33.20 23.38 -1.18
N ILE A 6 -33.43 22.92 -2.42
CA ILE A 6 -32.97 21.62 -2.96
C ILE A 6 -32.89 21.78 -4.50
N ARG A 7 -31.97 21.07 -5.16
CA ARG A 7 -31.79 20.92 -6.63
C ARG A 7 -30.64 21.70 -7.28
N LYS A 8 -29.46 21.76 -6.65
CA LYS A 8 -28.20 21.86 -7.42
C LYS A 8 -27.03 20.99 -6.95
N GLU A 9 -27.20 20.17 -5.91
CA GLU A 9 -26.11 19.32 -5.36
C GLU A 9 -26.22 17.83 -5.72
N LYS A 10 -27.21 17.39 -6.49
CA LYS A 10 -27.37 15.95 -6.82
C LYS A 10 -26.54 15.48 -8.03
N ALA A 11 -26.12 16.38 -8.91
CA ALA A 11 -25.39 15.98 -10.12
C ALA A 11 -23.88 15.72 -9.88
N VAL A 12 -23.31 16.25 -8.79
CA VAL A 12 -21.88 16.06 -8.48
C VAL A 12 -21.66 14.78 -7.67
N SER A 13 -22.62 14.36 -6.82
CA SER A 13 -22.53 13.07 -6.10
C SER A 13 -22.65 11.87 -7.04
N ASP A 14 -23.49 11.96 -8.08
CA ASP A 14 -23.70 10.86 -9.03
C ASP A 14 -22.45 10.55 -9.89
N MET A 15 -21.51 11.50 -10.06
CA MET A 15 -20.22 11.24 -10.73
C MET A 15 -19.12 10.77 -9.77
N THR A 16 -19.28 10.99 -8.46
CA THR A 16 -18.31 10.54 -7.45
C THR A 16 -18.61 9.10 -6.99
N ASP A 17 -19.88 8.70 -6.93
CA ASP A 17 -20.30 7.32 -6.64
C ASP A 17 -19.88 6.29 -7.72
N MET A 18 -19.51 6.74 -8.93
CA MET A 18 -19.02 5.85 -10.00
C MET A 18 -17.49 5.63 -9.98
N LEU A 19 -16.75 6.36 -9.14
CA LEU A 19 -15.28 6.34 -9.10
C LEU A 19 -14.73 5.72 -7.79
N GLU A 20 -15.58 5.14 -6.93
CA GLU A 20 -15.14 4.63 -5.63
C GLU A 20 -14.53 3.22 -5.69
N ASP A 21 -14.79 2.43 -6.75
CA ASP A 21 -14.25 1.06 -6.94
C ASP A 21 -13.22 0.94 -8.09
N GLU A 22 -12.86 2.08 -8.71
CA GLU A 22 -12.01 2.14 -9.90
C GLU A 22 -10.53 2.34 -9.52
N MET A 23 -9.76 1.24 -9.44
CA MET A 23 -8.30 1.27 -9.23
C MET A 23 -7.56 1.22 -10.56
N ILE A 24 -6.62 2.17 -10.78
CA ILE A 24 -5.79 2.18 -12.00
C ILE A 24 -4.73 1.05 -11.90
N ASP A 25 -4.70 0.16 -12.88
CA ASP A 25 -3.64 -0.83 -13.07
C ASP A 25 -2.30 -0.11 -13.34
N PRO A 26 -1.27 -0.25 -12.49
CA PRO A 26 0.00 0.43 -12.69
C PRO A 26 0.83 -0.12 -13.87
N VAL A 27 0.45 -1.26 -14.45
CA VAL A 27 1.13 -1.92 -15.57
C VAL A 27 0.44 -1.61 -16.90
N THR A 28 -0.89 -1.60 -16.94
CA THR A 28 -1.67 -1.37 -18.18
C THR A 28 -2.29 0.02 -18.29
N GLY A 29 -2.43 0.75 -17.17
CA GLY A 29 -3.14 2.03 -17.12
C GLY A 29 -4.66 1.90 -17.26
N GLU A 30 -5.20 0.69 -17.23
CA GLU A 30 -6.63 0.44 -17.28
C GLU A 30 -7.28 0.70 -15.92
N ILE A 31 -8.49 1.24 -15.95
CA ILE A 31 -9.35 1.30 -14.78
C ILE A 31 -9.84 -0.12 -14.49
N ILE A 32 -9.48 -0.67 -13.35
CA ILE A 32 -9.89 -2.00 -12.89
C ILE A 32 -10.89 -1.83 -11.75
N ASP A 33 -12.04 -2.49 -11.88
CA ASP A 33 -12.97 -2.69 -10.77
C ASP A 33 -12.29 -3.49 -9.65
N GLN A 34 -12.36 -3.01 -8.41
CA GLN A 34 -11.82 -3.68 -7.23
C GLN A 34 -12.24 -5.15 -7.15
N LYS A 35 -13.47 -5.46 -7.55
CA LYS A 35 -13.98 -6.83 -7.61
C LYS A 35 -13.24 -7.67 -8.64
N ASP A 36 -13.04 -7.15 -9.85
CA ASP A 36 -12.30 -7.84 -10.92
C ASP A 36 -10.85 -8.13 -10.50
N LEU A 37 -10.20 -7.17 -9.80
CA LEU A 37 -8.87 -7.39 -9.24
C LEU A 37 -8.86 -8.52 -8.20
N ALA A 38 -9.85 -8.53 -7.30
CA ALA A 38 -9.98 -9.57 -6.29
C ALA A 38 -10.18 -10.96 -6.91
N GLU A 39 -11.00 -11.07 -7.96
CA GLU A 39 -11.22 -12.32 -8.70
C GLU A 39 -9.94 -12.81 -9.36
N ARG A 40 -9.17 -11.92 -10.01
CA ARG A 40 -7.87 -12.26 -10.62
C ARG A 40 -6.85 -12.76 -9.59
N LEU A 41 -6.72 -12.07 -8.46
CA LEU A 41 -5.81 -12.48 -7.38
C LEU A 41 -6.21 -13.84 -6.78
N LEU A 42 -7.52 -14.08 -6.62
CA LEU A 42 -8.01 -15.36 -6.12
C LEU A 42 -7.76 -16.50 -7.12
N ALA A 43 -7.96 -16.27 -8.42
CA ALA A 43 -7.66 -17.24 -9.46
C ALA A 43 -6.17 -17.61 -9.46
N GLN A 44 -5.29 -16.59 -9.44
CA GLN A 44 -3.85 -16.79 -9.39
C GLN A 44 -3.40 -17.55 -8.13
N ALA A 45 -3.95 -17.22 -6.96
CA ALA A 45 -3.65 -17.92 -5.71
C ALA A 45 -4.05 -19.41 -5.78
N LYS A 46 -5.21 -19.72 -6.37
CA LYS A 46 -5.66 -21.11 -6.59
C LYS A 46 -4.71 -21.87 -7.52
N GLU A 47 -4.32 -21.27 -8.64
CA GLU A 47 -3.36 -21.87 -9.58
C GLU A 47 -2.00 -22.16 -8.94
N GLN A 48 -1.54 -21.27 -8.05
CA GLN A 48 -0.28 -21.41 -7.33
C GLN A 48 -0.39 -22.29 -6.07
N GLY A 49 -1.60 -22.77 -5.72
CA GLY A 49 -1.83 -23.56 -4.51
C GLY A 49 -1.65 -22.76 -3.21
N VAL A 50 -1.77 -21.44 -3.26
CA VAL A 50 -1.64 -20.54 -2.11
C VAL A 50 -2.99 -20.42 -1.40
N SER A 51 -2.99 -20.62 -0.07
CA SER A 51 -4.18 -20.42 0.76
C SER A 51 -4.62 -18.95 0.75
N LEU A 52 -5.93 -18.68 0.83
CA LEU A 52 -6.43 -17.30 0.95
C LEU A 52 -5.94 -16.63 2.25
N VAL A 53 -6.00 -17.37 3.35
CA VAL A 53 -5.68 -16.92 4.72
C VAL A 53 -4.58 -17.77 5.35
N GLY A 54 -4.05 -17.30 6.49
CA GLY A 54 -3.04 -17.99 7.27
C GLY A 54 -1.60 -17.66 6.86
N PRO A 55 -0.60 -18.27 7.52
CA PRO A 55 0.81 -17.99 7.25
C PRO A 55 1.17 -18.27 5.80
N GLY A 56 1.68 -17.25 5.11
CA GLY A 56 2.04 -17.36 3.69
C GLY A 56 0.85 -17.34 2.72
N GLY A 57 -0.38 -17.16 3.20
CA GLY A 57 -1.56 -16.99 2.35
C GLY A 57 -1.62 -15.65 1.64
N LEU A 58 -2.49 -15.54 0.64
CA LEU A 58 -2.62 -14.36 -0.23
C LEU A 58 -2.84 -13.07 0.57
N LEU A 59 -3.83 -13.04 1.47
CA LEU A 59 -4.13 -11.83 2.25
C LEU A 59 -2.96 -11.45 3.16
N ASN A 60 -2.28 -12.44 3.74
CA ASN A 60 -1.10 -12.23 4.56
C ASN A 60 0.06 -11.59 3.76
N GLN A 61 0.31 -12.08 2.55
CA GLN A 61 1.32 -11.51 1.65
C GLN A 61 0.94 -10.11 1.17
N LEU A 62 -0.34 -9.88 0.84
CA LEU A 62 -0.82 -8.57 0.41
C LEU A 62 -0.69 -7.53 1.53
N THR A 63 -1.16 -7.84 2.74
CA THR A 63 -0.99 -6.96 3.92
C THR A 63 0.47 -6.65 4.18
N LYS A 64 1.36 -7.65 4.05
CA LYS A 64 2.80 -7.45 4.19
C LYS A 64 3.33 -6.46 3.16
N ASN A 65 3.00 -6.65 1.88
CA ASN A 65 3.51 -5.81 0.81
C ASN A 65 3.02 -4.36 0.95
N VAL A 66 1.74 -4.15 1.27
CA VAL A 66 1.18 -2.81 1.54
C VAL A 66 1.94 -2.13 2.67
N LEU A 67 2.15 -2.84 3.79
CA LEU A 67 2.88 -2.29 4.94
C LEU A 67 4.33 -1.95 4.60
N GLU A 68 5.06 -2.84 3.92
CA GLU A 68 6.44 -2.59 3.54
C GLU A 68 6.57 -1.44 2.54
N THR A 69 5.65 -1.32 1.59
CA THR A 69 5.62 -0.21 0.62
C THR A 69 5.35 1.12 1.32
N ALA A 70 4.34 1.18 2.19
CA ALA A 70 4.02 2.39 2.95
C ALA A 70 5.22 2.85 3.80
N LEU A 71 5.86 1.94 4.54
CA LEU A 71 7.04 2.26 5.35
C LEU A 71 8.24 2.71 4.51
N ASN A 72 8.41 2.19 3.29
CA ASN A 72 9.48 2.64 2.40
C ASN A 72 9.23 4.05 1.87
N ALA A 73 7.97 4.37 1.54
CA ALA A 73 7.55 5.71 1.11
C ALA A 73 7.74 6.75 2.23
N GLU A 74 7.32 6.44 3.46
CA GLU A 74 7.56 7.30 4.63
C GLU A 74 9.05 7.58 4.85
N LEU A 75 9.92 6.58 4.64
CA LEU A 75 11.37 6.77 4.72
C LEU A 75 11.93 7.63 3.58
N THR A 76 11.36 7.54 2.37
CA THR A 76 11.76 8.42 1.26
C THR A 76 11.41 9.85 1.62
N GLU A 77 10.18 10.09 2.09
CA GLU A 77 9.71 11.41 2.51
C GLU A 77 10.59 11.98 3.63
N TYR A 78 10.90 11.18 4.65
CA TYR A 78 11.71 11.61 5.78
C TYR A 78 13.17 11.95 5.40
N LEU A 79 13.77 11.21 4.46
CA LEU A 79 15.16 11.41 4.05
C LEU A 79 15.32 12.36 2.85
N GLY A 80 14.24 12.59 2.10
CA GLY A 80 14.22 13.40 0.89
C GLY A 80 14.85 12.74 -0.34
N HIS A 81 15.18 11.45 -0.28
CA HIS A 81 15.80 10.73 -1.40
C HIS A 81 15.46 9.23 -1.40
N GLU A 82 15.51 8.62 -2.57
CA GLU A 82 15.25 7.20 -2.76
C GLU A 82 16.43 6.32 -2.34
N HIS A 83 16.19 5.02 -2.28
CA HIS A 83 17.25 4.06 -2.02
C HIS A 83 18.25 4.00 -3.18
N GLY A 84 19.53 4.20 -2.87
CA GLY A 84 20.60 4.19 -3.87
C GLY A 84 20.94 5.57 -4.43
N GLU A 85 20.17 6.60 -4.07
CA GLU A 85 20.47 7.99 -4.39
C GLU A 85 21.44 8.63 -3.40
N THR A 86 22.05 9.74 -3.83
CA THR A 86 22.95 10.54 -3.00
C THR A 86 22.19 11.09 -1.79
N PRO A 87 22.66 10.85 -0.56
CA PRO A 87 22.01 11.39 0.63
C PRO A 87 21.97 12.92 0.63
N LEU A 88 20.81 13.50 0.95
CA LEU A 88 20.64 14.95 1.08
C LEU A 88 20.96 15.48 2.49
N GLY A 89 21.13 14.59 3.47
CA GLY A 89 21.38 14.93 4.87
C GLY A 89 22.37 13.99 5.55
N SER A 90 22.58 14.19 6.84
CA SER A 90 23.50 13.37 7.65
C SER A 90 22.95 11.96 7.95
N ASN A 91 21.63 11.77 7.84
CA ASN A 91 20.99 10.48 7.99
C ASN A 91 20.96 9.74 6.67
N MET A 92 21.35 8.47 6.70
CA MET A 92 21.33 7.57 5.55
C MET A 92 20.37 6.42 5.80
N ARG A 93 19.83 5.83 4.72
CA ARG A 93 19.06 4.58 4.80
C ARG A 93 19.96 3.47 5.35
N ASN A 94 19.49 2.82 6.41
CA ASN A 94 20.09 1.61 6.98
C ASN A 94 19.42 0.36 6.39
N GLY A 95 20.15 -0.75 6.34
CA GLY A 95 19.71 -2.01 5.75
C GLY A 95 18.38 -2.54 6.30
N PRO A 96 17.73 -3.48 5.58
CA PRO A 96 16.42 -3.99 5.97
C PRO A 96 16.47 -4.76 7.29
N ARG A 97 15.54 -4.46 8.20
CA ARG A 97 15.33 -5.18 9.45
C ARG A 97 14.00 -5.90 9.42
N THR A 98 13.96 -7.13 9.95
CA THR A 98 12.72 -7.91 10.03
C THR A 98 11.98 -7.68 11.35
N LYS A 99 10.65 -7.53 11.29
CA LYS A 99 9.75 -7.58 12.44
C LYS A 99 8.66 -8.64 12.21
N THR A 100 8.19 -9.23 13.29
CA THR A 100 6.99 -10.09 13.26
C THR A 100 5.77 -9.21 13.53
N VAL A 101 4.78 -9.25 12.65
CA VAL A 101 3.49 -8.58 12.79
C VAL A 101 2.42 -9.63 13.05
N LEU A 102 1.47 -9.29 13.91
CA LEU A 102 0.29 -10.09 14.23
C LEU A 102 -0.94 -9.28 13.85
N THR A 103 -1.82 -9.85 13.01
CA THR A 103 -3.10 -9.26 12.63
C THR A 103 -4.22 -10.26 12.91
N VAL A 104 -5.43 -9.74 13.15
CA VAL A 104 -6.60 -10.56 13.48
C VAL A 104 -7.05 -11.45 12.32
N GLU A 105 -7.08 -10.94 11.08
CA GLU A 105 -7.53 -11.72 9.92
C GLU A 105 -6.44 -12.57 9.26
N SER A 106 -5.25 -12.01 9.09
CA SER A 106 -4.17 -12.65 8.31
C SER A 106 -3.22 -13.50 9.17
N GLY A 107 -3.36 -13.42 10.50
CA GLY A 107 -2.50 -14.10 11.46
C GLY A 107 -1.11 -13.48 11.56
N ARG A 108 -0.07 -14.32 11.60
CA ARG A 108 1.32 -13.88 11.81
C ARG A 108 2.07 -13.77 10.50
N PHE A 109 2.85 -12.69 10.32
CA PHE A 109 3.80 -12.58 9.21
C PHE A 109 5.08 -11.82 9.57
N ARG A 110 6.10 -11.96 8.72
CA ARG A 110 7.38 -11.23 8.85
C ARG A 110 7.39 -10.07 7.86
N SER A 111 7.43 -8.84 8.37
CA SER A 111 7.68 -7.64 7.56
C SER A 111 9.15 -7.24 7.62
N ARG A 112 9.67 -6.64 6.55
CA ARG A 112 11.00 -6.07 6.44
C ARG A 112 10.88 -4.59 6.12
N SER A 113 11.42 -3.74 6.98
CA SER A 113 11.51 -2.30 6.72
C SER A 113 12.95 -1.83 6.87
N ARG A 114 13.31 -0.78 6.15
CA ARG A 114 14.62 -0.12 6.33
C ARG A 114 14.56 0.81 7.55
N GLY A 115 15.72 1.16 8.07
CA GLY A 115 15.85 2.17 9.12
C GLY A 115 16.66 3.37 8.63
N THR A 116 17.05 4.24 9.55
CA THR A 116 18.06 5.28 9.30
C THR A 116 19.29 5.04 10.17
N VAL A 117 20.43 5.55 9.74
CA VAL A 117 21.66 5.62 10.54
C VAL A 117 22.32 6.97 10.30
N THR A 118 22.83 7.58 11.36
CA THR A 118 23.62 8.81 11.25
C THR A 118 24.98 8.45 10.64
N GLY A 119 25.33 9.08 9.53
CA GLY A 119 26.68 8.99 8.99
C GLY A 119 27.66 9.46 10.05
N ARG A 120 28.62 8.61 10.44
CA ARG A 120 29.74 9.05 11.29
C ARG A 120 30.38 10.24 10.60
N SER A 121 30.40 11.39 11.29
CA SER A 121 31.28 12.50 10.92
C SER A 121 32.68 11.94 10.75
N SER A 122 33.16 11.94 9.51
CA SER A 122 34.58 11.75 9.21
C SER A 122 35.31 12.83 10.00
N ARG A 123 36.14 12.42 10.95
CA ARG A 123 37.01 13.30 11.73
C ARG A 123 38.42 13.12 11.22
#